data_AF-A0A2A5NYZ3-F1
#
_entry.id   AF-A0A2A5NYZ3-F1
#
_cell.length_a   1.000
_cell.length_b   1.000
_cell.length_c   1.000
_cell.angle_alpha   90.00
_cell.angle_beta   90.00
_cell.angle_gamma   90.00
#
_symmetry.space_group_name_H-M   'P 1'
#
loop_
_entity.id
_entity.type
_entity.pdbx_description
1 polymer ?
#
loop_
_entity_poly.entity_id
_entity_poly.type
_entity_poly.pdbx_seq_one_letter_code
_entity_poly.pdbx_strand_id
1 'polypeptide(L)'
;MAPPDDVEELRRELAFYKAQCERLREELSRLKRALKALRDSGAPLPHWVSTIDLEDRPPAPERPRLSEESMRRLVYKAALEAYRKRCRPVKPSEVQDEAVKLSEFIGVEPPSREAVNKLLRDLASRETYGCEPPLLKVEGGYVPRDALLQDSKASTLDYFI
;
A
#
# COMPACT_ATOMS: atom_id res chain seq x y z
N MET A 1 31.48 22.90 3.53
CA MET A 1 31.46 21.43 3.48
C MET A 1 32.07 20.91 4.76
N ALA A 2 31.23 20.40 5.65
CA ALA A 2 31.53 19.68 6.89
C ALA A 2 30.33 18.74 7.14
N PRO A 3 30.48 17.56 7.76
CA PRO A 3 31.18 16.39 7.20
C PRO A 3 30.24 15.16 7.06
N PRO A 4 30.67 14.11 6.33
CA PRO A 4 29.98 12.81 6.26
C PRO A 4 29.86 12.06 7.60
N ASP A 5 30.54 12.50 8.67
CA ASP A 5 30.58 11.85 9.97
C ASP A 5 29.23 11.88 10.71
N ASP A 6 28.48 12.99 10.63
CA ASP A 6 27.18 13.14 11.30
C ASP A 6 26.15 12.12 10.79
N VAL A 7 26.22 11.78 9.49
CA VAL A 7 25.33 10.79 8.86
C VAL A 7 25.69 9.38 9.32
N GLU A 8 26.98 9.08 9.51
CA GLU A 8 27.41 7.78 10.03
C GLU A 8 27.07 7.62 11.52
N GLU A 9 27.20 8.68 12.31
CA GLU A 9 26.83 8.70 13.72
C GLU A 9 25.31 8.47 13.89
N LEU A 10 24.49 9.22 13.15
CA LEU A 10 23.03 9.02 13.13
C LEU A 10 22.63 7.61 12.69
N ARG A 11 23.35 7.00 11.73
CA ARG A 11 23.10 5.60 11.33
C ARG A 11 23.41 4.60 12.43
N ARG A 12 24.49 4.82 13.19
CA ARG A 12 24.86 3.98 14.34
C ARG A 12 23.84 4.11 15.47
N GLU A 13 23.43 5.33 15.79
CA GLU A 13 22.37 5.58 16.78
C GLU A 13 21.05 4.92 16.37
N LEU A 14 20.64 5.08 15.11
CA LEU A 14 19.42 4.47 14.59
C LEU A 14 19.48 2.94 14.65
N ALA A 15 20.63 2.34 14.32
CA ALA A 15 20.82 0.90 14.44
C ALA A 15 20.74 0.43 15.91
N PHE A 16 21.34 1.18 16.83
CA PHE A 16 21.27 0.91 18.27
C PHE A 16 19.84 0.98 18.80
N TYR A 17 19.11 2.06 18.49
CA TYR A 17 17.71 2.21 18.89
C TYR A 17 16.80 1.15 18.28
N LYS A 18 17.04 0.75 17.02
CA LYS A 18 16.31 -0.37 16.41
C LYS A 18 16.52 -1.68 17.18
N ALA A 19 17.77 -2.00 17.51
CA ALA A 19 18.09 -3.19 18.30
C ALA A 19 17.44 -3.14 19.70
N GLN A 20 17.42 -1.97 20.34
CA GLN A 20 16.72 -1.79 21.62
C GLN A 20 15.20 -1.99 21.49
N CYS A 21 14.59 -1.43 20.45
CA CYS A 21 13.17 -1.63 20.16
C CYS A 21 12.82 -3.09 19.89
N GLU A 22 13.66 -3.82 19.16
CA GLU A 22 13.48 -5.26 18.92
C GLU A 22 13.57 -6.06 20.21
N ARG A 23 14.58 -5.80 21.04
CA ARG A 23 14.70 -6.43 22.36
C ARG A 23 13.49 -6.17 23.26
N LEU A 24 13.03 -4.92 23.34
CA LEU A 24 11.84 -4.57 24.12
C LEU A 24 10.57 -5.26 23.58
N ARG A 25 10.45 -5.42 22.26
CA ARG A 25 9.35 -6.18 21.65
C ARG A 25 9.40 -7.65 22.06
N GLU A 26 10.57 -8.29 22.06
CA GLU A 26 10.72 -9.67 22.52
C GLU A 26 10.37 -9.85 23.99
N GLU A 27 10.82 -8.93 24.85
CA GLU A 27 10.50 -8.91 26.27
C GLU A 27 8.98 -8.76 26.51
N LEU A 28 8.33 -7.84 25.78
CA LEU A 28 6.87 -7.69 25.82
C LEU A 28 6.14 -8.96 25.38
N SER A 29 6.56 -9.59 24.28
CA SER A 29 5.95 -10.84 23.81
C SER A 29 6.15 -11.98 24.81
N ARG A 30 7.30 -12.03 25.49
CA ARG A 30 7.54 -13.01 26.58
C ARG A 30 6.61 -12.76 27.77
N LEU A 31 6.45 -11.52 28.19
CA LEU A 31 5.56 -11.15 29.31
C LEU A 31 4.09 -11.42 28.97
N LYS A 32 3.64 -11.09 27.75
CA LYS A 32 2.28 -11.41 27.29
C LYS A 32 2.00 -12.91 27.34
N ARG A 33 2.94 -13.74 26.87
CA ARG A 33 2.82 -15.20 26.95
C ARG A 33 2.75 -15.71 28.39
N ALA A 34 3.55 -15.14 29.29
CA ALA A 34 3.50 -15.50 30.71
C ALA A 34 2.16 -15.13 31.37
N LEU A 35 1.64 -13.93 31.09
CA LEU A 35 0.33 -13.48 31.57
C LEU A 35 -0.81 -14.33 31.00
N LYS A 36 -0.73 -14.69 29.72
CA LYS A 36 -1.69 -15.62 29.09
C LYS A 36 -1.66 -17.00 29.75
N ALA A 37 -0.47 -17.55 30.01
CA ALA A 37 -0.35 -18.83 30.73
C ALA A 37 -0.94 -18.77 32.14
N LEU A 38 -0.73 -17.67 32.88
CA LEU A 38 -1.34 -17.44 34.19
C LEU A 38 -2.86 -17.31 34.13
N ARG A 39 -3.39 -16.62 33.10
CA ARG A 39 -4.83 -16.54 32.83
C ARG A 39 -5.41 -17.92 32.62
N ASP A 40 -4.78 -18.70 31.75
CA ASP A 40 -5.26 -20.01 31.32
C ASP A 40 -5.16 -21.05 32.45
N SER A 41 -4.24 -20.87 33.41
CA SER A 41 -4.14 -21.67 34.64
C SER A 41 -5.12 -21.25 35.75
N GLY A 42 -5.95 -20.22 35.52
CA GLY A 42 -6.89 -19.70 36.52
C GLY A 42 -6.23 -18.95 37.69
N ALA A 43 -4.99 -18.48 37.53
CA ALA A 43 -4.31 -17.71 38.56
C ALA A 43 -4.89 -16.28 38.64
N PRO A 44 -4.92 -15.66 39.84
CA PRO A 44 -5.38 -14.29 39.99
C PRO A 44 -4.45 -13.33 39.25
N LEU A 45 -4.98 -12.62 38.27
CA LEU A 45 -4.26 -11.61 37.52
C LEU A 45 -4.50 -10.21 38.10
N PRO A 46 -3.49 -9.31 38.06
CA PRO A 46 -3.71 -7.91 38.38
C PRO A 46 -4.81 -7.28 37.51
N HIS A 47 -5.60 -6.39 38.10
CA HIS A 47 -6.73 -5.72 37.44
C HIS A 47 -6.37 -5.01 36.12
N TRP A 48 -5.15 -4.47 35.99
CA TRP A 48 -4.67 -3.82 34.76
C TRP A 48 -4.42 -4.80 33.61
N VAL A 49 -4.29 -6.10 33.85
CA VAL A 49 -4.08 -7.08 32.77
C VAL A 49 -5.33 -7.19 31.89
N SER A 50 -6.51 -6.90 32.43
CA SER A 50 -7.77 -6.90 31.69
C SER A 50 -7.86 -5.81 30.61
N THR A 51 -7.04 -4.76 30.69
CA THR A 51 -7.00 -3.69 29.69
C THR A 51 -6.00 -3.96 28.56
N ILE A 52 -5.23 -5.05 28.65
CA ILE A 52 -4.19 -5.41 27.68
C ILE A 52 -4.69 -6.54 26.80
N ASP A 53 -4.53 -6.38 25.49
CA ASP A 53 -4.70 -7.48 24.55
C ASP A 53 -3.55 -8.48 24.70
N LEU A 54 -3.87 -9.59 25.38
CA LEU A 54 -2.99 -10.75 25.59
C LEU A 54 -2.95 -11.68 24.37
N GLU A 55 -3.78 -11.45 23.34
CA GLU A 55 -3.65 -12.21 22.11
C GLU A 55 -2.37 -11.78 21.39
N ASP A 56 -1.53 -12.78 21.12
CA ASP A 56 -0.26 -12.63 20.43
C ASP A 56 -0.56 -12.47 18.93
N ARG A 57 -1.24 -11.38 18.57
CA ARG A 57 -1.27 -10.96 17.17
C ARG A 57 0.14 -10.43 16.88
N PRO A 58 0.86 -11.02 15.91
CA PRO A 58 2.08 -10.39 15.45
C PRO A 58 1.73 -8.95 15.08
N PRO A 59 2.51 -7.95 15.52
CA PRO A 59 2.32 -6.60 15.00
C PRO A 59 2.36 -6.75 13.48
N ALA A 60 1.27 -6.34 12.82
CA ALA A 60 1.25 -6.35 11.36
C ALA A 60 2.53 -5.64 10.91
N PRO A 61 3.30 -6.20 9.96
CA PRO A 61 4.51 -5.53 9.49
C PRO A 61 4.10 -4.10 9.17
N GLU A 62 4.78 -3.11 9.76
CA GLU A 62 4.54 -1.69 9.49
C GLU A 62 4.84 -1.48 8.01
N ARG A 63 3.81 -1.69 7.18
CA ARG A 63 3.96 -1.55 5.74
C ARG A 63 4.08 -0.05 5.49
N PRO A 64 5.15 0.39 4.79
CA PRO A 64 5.34 1.80 4.56
C PRO A 64 4.14 2.37 3.80
N ARG A 65 3.66 3.53 4.28
CA ARG A 65 2.65 4.31 3.59
C ARG A 65 3.29 4.97 2.37
N LEU A 66 2.66 4.79 1.22
CA LEU A 66 3.09 5.46 0.00
C LEU A 66 2.74 6.95 0.05
N SER A 67 3.59 7.77 -0.58
CA SER A 67 3.22 9.15 -0.91
C SER A 67 2.00 9.18 -1.83
N GLU A 68 1.26 10.30 -1.86
CA GLU A 68 0.05 10.42 -2.69
C GLU A 68 0.34 10.16 -4.18
N GLU A 69 1.49 10.61 -4.69
CA GLU A 69 1.90 10.36 -6.07
C GLU A 69 2.21 8.88 -6.34
N SER A 70 2.91 8.22 -5.40
CA SER A 70 3.21 6.79 -5.53
C SER A 70 1.93 5.97 -5.46
N MET A 71 0.98 6.37 -4.60
CA MET A 71 -0.35 5.76 -4.51
C MET A 71 -1.12 5.95 -5.82
N ARG A 72 -1.05 7.13 -6.43
CA ARG A 72 -1.66 7.42 -7.73
C ARG A 72 -1.09 6.52 -8.84
N ARG A 73 0.22 6.32 -8.88
CA ARG A 73 0.88 5.41 -9.83
C ARG A 73 0.46 3.95 -9.61
N LEU A 74 0.35 3.53 -8.35
CA LEU A 74 -0.14 2.19 -8.00
C LEU A 74 -1.58 1.97 -8.49
N VAL A 75 -2.48 2.91 -8.22
CA VAL A 75 -3.88 2.82 -8.66
C VAL A 75 -4.00 2.84 -10.19
N TYR A 76 -3.20 3.66 -10.87
CA TYR A 76 -3.14 3.64 -12.33
C TYR A 76 -2.68 2.29 -12.86
N LYS A 77 -1.59 1.73 -12.30
CA LYS A 77 -1.10 0.40 -12.68
C LYS A 77 -2.12 -0.71 -12.41
N ALA A 78 -2.84 -0.63 -11.29
CA ALA A 78 -3.94 -1.55 -10.97
C ALA A 78 -5.07 -1.47 -12.00
N ALA A 79 -5.42 -0.26 -12.46
CA ALA A 79 -6.43 -0.07 -13.50
C ALA A 79 -5.97 -0.65 -14.85
N LEU A 80 -4.70 -0.46 -15.23
CA LEU A 80 -4.12 -1.05 -16.45
C LEU A 80 -4.17 -2.58 -16.40
N GLU A 81 -3.76 -3.19 -15.29
CA GLU A 81 -3.75 -4.65 -15.12
C GLU A 81 -5.16 -5.23 -15.11
N ALA A 82 -6.11 -4.58 -14.41
CA ALA A 82 -7.51 -4.97 -14.43
C ALA A 82 -8.10 -4.89 -15.84
N TYR A 83 -7.73 -3.85 -16.62
CA TYR A 83 -8.20 -3.67 -17.99
C TYR A 83 -7.62 -4.75 -18.91
N ARG A 84 -6.30 -5.00 -18.85
CA ARG A 84 -5.62 -6.04 -19.63
C ARG A 84 -6.23 -7.44 -19.43
N LYS A 85 -6.61 -7.77 -18.19
CA LYS A 85 -7.20 -9.08 -17.86
C LYS A 85 -8.63 -9.24 -18.36
N ARG A 86 -9.40 -8.15 -18.48
CA ARG A 86 -10.84 -8.19 -18.77
C ARG A 86 -11.20 -7.70 -20.17
N CYS A 87 -10.30 -6.95 -20.82
CA CYS A 87 -10.52 -6.30 -22.12
C CYS A 87 -11.83 -5.50 -22.19
N ARG A 88 -12.19 -4.81 -21.10
CA ARG A 88 -13.40 -3.99 -20.99
C ARG A 88 -13.21 -2.88 -19.95
N PRO A 89 -14.06 -1.84 -19.95
CA PRO A 89 -14.05 -0.82 -18.91
C PRO A 89 -14.04 -1.44 -17.51
N VAL A 90 -13.14 -0.93 -16.65
CA VAL A 90 -12.91 -1.47 -15.30
C VAL A 90 -13.71 -0.69 -14.26
N LYS A 91 -14.33 -1.43 -13.35
CA LYS A 91 -15.08 -0.86 -12.21
C LYS A 91 -14.11 -0.57 -11.06
N PRO A 92 -14.39 0.42 -10.20
CA PRO A 92 -13.52 0.73 -9.06
C PRO A 92 -13.23 -0.44 -8.13
N SER A 93 -14.19 -1.35 -7.94
CA SER A 93 -13.99 -2.58 -7.15
C SER A 93 -12.94 -3.49 -7.78
N GLU A 94 -12.91 -3.59 -9.10
CA GLU A 94 -11.96 -4.43 -9.83
C GLU A 94 -10.54 -3.83 -9.77
N VAL A 95 -10.45 -2.49 -9.77
CA VAL A 95 -9.19 -1.77 -9.53
C VAL A 95 -8.73 -1.93 -8.08
N GLN A 96 -9.65 -1.91 -7.11
CA GLN A 96 -9.32 -2.15 -5.69
C GLN A 96 -8.70 -3.54 -5.50
N ASP A 97 -9.32 -4.59 -6.06
CA ASP A 97 -8.82 -5.96 -5.94
C ASP A 97 -7.40 -6.10 -6.49
N GLU A 98 -7.12 -5.43 -7.62
CA GLU A 98 -5.80 -5.45 -8.23
C GLU A 98 -4.79 -4.58 -7.46
N ALA A 99 -5.22 -3.45 -6.92
CA ALA A 99 -4.39 -2.59 -6.08
C ALA A 99 -3.96 -3.30 -4.79
N VAL A 100 -4.85 -4.08 -4.16
CA VAL A 100 -4.51 -4.89 -2.99
C VAL A 100 -3.43 -5.93 -3.32
N LYS A 101 -3.58 -6.66 -4.43
CA LYS A 101 -2.59 -7.66 -4.88
C LYS A 101 -1.23 -7.02 -5.16
N LEU A 102 -1.21 -5.86 -5.84
CA LEU A 102 0.03 -5.13 -6.11
C LEU A 102 0.65 -4.59 -4.82
N SER A 103 -0.15 -4.09 -3.87
CA SER A 103 0.33 -3.64 -2.57
C SER A 103 0.96 -4.77 -1.76
N GLU A 104 0.36 -5.97 -1.78
CA GLU A 104 0.92 -7.16 -1.14
C GLU A 104 2.24 -7.58 -1.79
N PHE A 105 2.30 -7.58 -3.12
CA PHE A 105 3.51 -7.93 -3.87
C PHE A 105 4.68 -6.97 -3.59
N ILE A 106 4.41 -5.67 -3.45
CA ILE A 106 5.42 -4.64 -3.20
C ILE A 106 5.69 -4.46 -1.68
N GLY A 107 4.87 -5.06 -0.81
CA GLY A 107 5.03 -4.98 0.63
C GLY A 107 4.57 -3.65 1.26
N VAL A 108 3.60 -2.97 0.65
CA VAL A 108 3.07 -1.66 1.11
C VAL A 108 1.65 -1.76 1.66
N GLU A 109 1.22 -0.75 2.41
CA GLU A 109 -0.16 -0.67 2.91
C GLU A 109 -1.12 -0.53 1.71
N PRO A 110 -2.15 -1.38 1.59
CA PRO A 110 -3.10 -1.28 0.48
C PRO A 110 -3.93 0.01 0.59
N PRO A 111 -4.25 0.66 -0.55
CA PRO A 111 -5.14 1.82 -0.53
C PRO A 111 -6.54 1.44 -0.06
N SER A 112 -7.18 2.34 0.68
CA SER A 112 -8.59 2.20 1.03
C SER A 112 -9.48 2.34 -0.22
N ARG A 113 -10.70 1.81 -0.14
CA ARG A 113 -11.67 1.90 -1.24
C ARG A 113 -12.01 3.36 -1.58
N GLU A 114 -12.12 4.21 -0.57
CA GLU A 114 -12.34 5.65 -0.74
C GLU A 114 -11.16 6.31 -1.45
N ALA A 115 -9.93 5.95 -1.08
CA ALA A 115 -8.72 6.45 -1.70
C ALA A 115 -8.64 6.04 -3.18
N VAL A 116 -8.94 4.78 -3.52
CA VAL A 116 -8.99 4.32 -4.91
C VAL A 116 -10.05 5.09 -5.71
N ASN A 117 -11.25 5.29 -5.16
CA ASN A 117 -12.31 6.06 -5.83
C ASN A 117 -11.93 7.53 -6.04
N LYS A 118 -11.23 8.15 -5.09
CA LYS A 118 -10.69 9.51 -5.26
C LYS A 118 -9.66 9.53 -6.38
N LEU A 119 -8.64 8.68 -6.30
CA LEU A 119 -7.54 8.64 -7.24
C LEU A 119 -7.98 8.28 -8.66
N LEU A 120 -8.97 7.41 -8.84
CA LEU A 120 -9.56 7.12 -10.16
C LEU A 120 -10.26 8.34 -10.76
N ARG A 121 -10.94 9.16 -9.95
CA ARG A 121 -11.53 10.42 -10.42
C ARG A 121 -10.45 11.42 -10.79
N ASP A 122 -9.42 11.55 -9.98
CA ASP A 122 -8.29 12.44 -10.25
C ASP A 122 -7.56 12.02 -11.55
N LEU A 123 -7.29 10.72 -11.72
CA LEU A 123 -6.69 10.11 -12.90
C LEU A 123 -7.54 10.26 -14.17
N ALA A 124 -8.83 10.54 -14.04
CA ALA A 124 -9.75 10.77 -15.14
C ALA A 124 -10.15 12.25 -15.30
N SER A 125 -9.59 13.14 -14.47
CA SER A 125 -9.94 14.55 -14.46
C SER A 125 -9.05 15.35 -15.40
N ARG A 126 -9.67 15.99 -16.38
CA ARG A 126 -8.98 16.92 -17.29
C ARG A 126 -8.48 18.17 -16.55
N GLU A 127 -9.20 18.60 -15.51
CA GLU A 127 -8.82 19.76 -14.68
C GLU A 127 -7.53 19.48 -13.89
N THR A 128 -7.32 18.24 -13.45
CA THR A 128 -6.13 17.85 -12.69
C THR A 128 -4.88 17.78 -13.55
N TYR A 129 -5.01 17.43 -14.83
CA TYR A 129 -3.86 17.24 -15.73
C TYR A 129 -3.63 18.41 -16.69
N GLY A 130 -4.63 19.26 -16.95
CA GLY A 130 -4.58 20.32 -17.96
C GLY A 130 -4.51 19.82 -19.41
N CYS A 131 -4.42 18.51 -19.61
CA CYS A 131 -4.38 17.80 -20.87
C CYS A 131 -5.31 16.58 -20.83
N GLU A 132 -5.25 15.72 -21.85
CA GLU A 132 -6.04 14.48 -21.86
C GLU A 132 -5.59 13.54 -20.73
N PRO A 133 -6.49 13.14 -19.81
CA PRO A 133 -6.13 12.37 -18.63
C PRO A 133 -5.70 10.93 -18.98
N PRO A 134 -4.89 10.28 -18.12
CA PRO A 134 -4.39 8.92 -18.36
C PRO A 134 -5.50 7.85 -18.33
N LEU A 135 -6.60 8.11 -17.62
CA LEU A 135 -7.81 7.30 -17.66
C LEU A 135 -8.96 8.10 -18.25
N LEU A 136 -9.84 7.41 -18.96
CA LEU A 136 -11.09 7.96 -19.47
C LEU A 136 -12.25 7.32 -18.72
N LYS A 137 -13.18 8.15 -18.25
CA LYS A 137 -14.41 7.69 -17.59
C LYS A 137 -15.50 7.51 -18.63
N VAL A 138 -16.02 6.28 -18.75
CA VAL A 138 -17.11 5.89 -19.65
C VAL A 138 -18.28 5.31 -18.85
N GLU A 139 -19.44 5.11 -19.46
CA GLU A 139 -20.63 4.56 -18.77
C GLU A 139 -20.36 3.21 -18.07
N GLY A 140 -19.44 2.41 -18.60
CA GLY A 140 -19.05 1.11 -18.05
C GLY A 140 -17.96 1.15 -16.96
N GLY A 141 -17.32 2.28 -16.70
CA GLY A 141 -16.20 2.40 -15.75
C GLY A 141 -15.04 3.24 -16.27
N TYR A 142 -13.81 2.76 -16.05
CA TYR A 142 -12.59 3.46 -16.46
C TYR A 142 -11.88 2.68 -17.56
N VAL A 143 -11.31 3.39 -18.52
CA VAL A 143 -10.55 2.82 -19.64
C VAL A 143 -9.20 3.53 -19.71
N PRO A 144 -8.08 2.82 -19.89
CA PRO A 144 -6.80 3.45 -20.17
C PRO A 144 -6.89 4.27 -21.46
N ARG A 145 -6.35 5.49 -21.46
CA ARG A 145 -6.35 6.33 -22.67
C ARG A 145 -5.80 5.59 -23.89
N ASP A 146 -4.67 4.91 -23.71
CA ASP A 146 -3.99 4.19 -24.79
C ASP A 146 -4.78 2.99 -25.33
N ALA A 147 -5.78 2.50 -24.58
CA ALA A 147 -6.62 1.41 -25.04
C ALA A 147 -7.65 1.84 -26.09
N LEU A 148 -8.08 3.11 -26.07
CA LEU A 148 -8.97 3.66 -27.10
C LEU A 148 -8.24 4.05 -28.38
N LEU A 149 -6.92 4.25 -28.30
CA LEU A 149 -6.06 4.45 -29.48
C LEU A 149 -5.82 3.15 -30.27
N GLN A 150 -6.04 1.98 -29.66
CA GLN A 150 -5.89 0.69 -30.34
C GLN A 150 -7.04 0.36 -31.31
N ASP A 151 -8.24 0.94 -31.11
CA ASP A 151 -9.37 0.79 -32.04
C ASP A 151 -9.21 1.69 -33.30
N SER A 152 -8.37 2.72 -33.23
CA SER A 152 -8.06 3.63 -34.34
C SER A 152 -6.60 3.48 -34.78
N LYS A 153 -6.29 2.37 -35.46
CA LYS A 153 -5.11 2.15 -36.34
C LYS A 153 -3.78 2.80 -35.90
N ALA A 154 -2.83 1.99 -35.43
CA ALA A 154 -1.50 1.97 -36.01
C ALA A 154 -0.80 0.65 -35.68
N SER A 155 -0.54 -0.11 -36.73
CA SER A 155 0.46 -1.17 -36.75
C SER A 155 1.73 -0.69 -36.06
N THR A 156 2.26 -1.47 -35.12
CA THR A 156 3.53 -1.20 -34.41
C THR A 156 4.75 -1.17 -35.34
N LEU A 157 4.55 -1.31 -36.67
CA LEU A 157 5.56 -1.22 -37.71
C LEU A 157 5.79 0.19 -38.28
N ASP A 158 4.89 1.17 -38.06
CA ASP A 158 5.08 2.54 -38.61
C ASP A 158 6.01 3.41 -37.74
N TYR A 159 6.52 2.89 -36.62
CA TYR A 159 7.55 3.56 -35.81
C TYR A 159 8.98 3.31 -36.32
N PHE A 160 9.16 2.52 -37.38
CA PHE A 160 10.49 2.12 -37.89
C PHE A 160 10.70 2.35 -39.41
N ILE A 161 9.89 3.17 -40.08
CA ILE A 161 10.13 3.59 -41.48
C ILE A 161 10.13 5.11 -41.56
#